data_AF-A0A7Y1Y7L2-F1
#
_entry.id   AF-A0A7Y1Y7L2-F1
#
_cell.length_a   1.000
_cell.length_b   1.000
_cell.length_c   1.000
_cell.angle_alpha   90.00
_cell.angle_beta   90.00
_cell.angle_gamma   90.00
#
_symmetry.space_group_name_H-M   'P 1'
#
loop_
_entity.id
_entity.type
_entity.pdbx_description
1 polymer ?
#
loop_
_entity_poly.entity_id
_entity_poly.type
_entity_poly.pdbx_seq_one_letter_code
_entity_poly.pdbx_strand_id
1 'polypeptide(L)' 'MLHAYRNPIRVLGLDDLIMLIGADQAGNLLEIGVATGEGVEFIVHAMPARPRFLR' A
#
# COMPACT_ATOMS: atom_id res chain seq x y z
N MET A 1 9.04 -1.03 3.30
CA MET A 1 8.01 -1.33 2.30
C MET A 1 7.51 -2.78 2.35
N LEU A 2 8.35 -3.80 2.13
CA LEU A 2 7.87 -5.19 1.98
C LEU A 2 7.05 -5.70 3.18
N HIS A 3 7.40 -5.28 4.40
CA HIS A 3 6.61 -5.56 5.59
C HIS A 3 5.18 -4.98 5.47
N ALA A 4 5.04 -3.69 5.13
CA ALA A 4 3.75 -3.02 4.92
C ALA A 4 2.92 -3.67 3.80
N TYR A 5 3.56 -4.11 2.71
CA TYR A 5 2.86 -4.81 1.61
C TYR A 5 2.30 -6.17 2.06
N ARG A 6 3.08 -6.94 2.83
CA ARG A 6 2.67 -8.28 3.31
C ARG A 6 1.73 -8.23 4.52
N ASN A 7 1.73 -7.14 5.27
CA ASN A 7 0.98 -6.99 6.52
C ASN A 7 0.21 -5.65 6.52
N PRO A 8 -0.72 -5.44 5.57
CA PRO A 8 -1.50 -4.21 5.54
C PRO A 8 -2.44 -4.16 6.74
N ILE A 9 -2.52 -2.99 7.38
CA ILE A 9 -3.52 -2.68 8.41
C ILE A 9 -4.81 -2.12 7.81
N ARG A 10 -4.76 -1.67 6.54
CA ARG A 10 -5.93 -1.21 5.78
C ARG A 10 -5.71 -1.47 4.29
N VAL A 11 -6.79 -1.82 3.59
CA VAL A 11 -6.84 -2.04 2.14
C VAL A 11 -7.96 -1.18 1.57
N LEU A 12 -7.68 -0.44 0.50
CA LEU A 12 -8.60 0.47 -0.17
C LEU A 12 -8.58 0.21 -1.68
N GLY A 13 -9.73 0.10 -2.32
CA GLY A 13 -9.82 0.09 -3.79
C GLY A 13 -9.89 1.51 -4.34
N LEU A 14 -9.08 1.80 -5.37
CA LEU A 14 -9.09 3.03 -6.15
C LEU A 14 -9.06 2.66 -7.63
N ASP A 15 -10.23 2.43 -8.21
CA ASP A 15 -10.39 2.02 -9.61
C ASP A 15 -9.48 0.81 -9.95
N ASP A 16 -8.44 1.02 -10.75
CA ASP A 16 -7.48 -0.01 -11.18
C ASP A 16 -6.33 -0.26 -10.18
N LEU A 17 -6.30 0.46 -9.05
CA LEU A 17 -5.30 0.31 -8.00
C LEU A 17 -5.89 -0.18 -6.68
N ILE A 18 -5.12 -0.97 -5.97
CA ILE A 18 -5.34 -1.31 -4.57
C ILE A 18 -4.31 -0.58 -3.72
N MET A 19 -4.79 0.23 -2.78
CA MET A 19 -3.97 0.93 -1.80
C MET A 19 -3.86 0.10 -0.52
N LEU A 20 -2.64 -0.29 -0.20
CA LEU A 20 -2.30 -0.96 1.04
C LEU A 20 -1.68 0.07 1.97
N ILE A 21 -2.23 0.19 3.18
CA ILE A 21 -1.62 0.98 4.26
C ILE A 21 -1.07 0.01 5.28
N GLY A 22 0.21 0.15 5.62
CA GLY A 22 0.89 -0.74 6.55
C GLY A 22 2.14 -0.10 7.13
N ALA A 23 2.64 -0.64 8.25
CA ALA A 23 3.90 -0.19 8.82
C ALA A 23 5.11 -0.84 8.12
N ASP A 24 6.24 -0.16 8.08
CA ASP A 24 7.53 -0.83 7.87
C ASP A 24 8.03 -1.49 9.17
N GLN A 25 9.23 -2.11 9.14
CA GLN A 25 9.79 -2.78 10.32
C GLN A 25 10.14 -1.82 11.46
N ALA A 26 10.25 -0.51 11.19
CA ALA A 26 10.49 0.52 12.18
C ALA A 26 9.19 1.17 12.68
N GLY A 27 8.02 0.73 12.20
CA GLY A 27 6.72 1.28 12.58
C GLY A 27 6.27 2.49 11.77
N ASN A 28 7.01 2.90 10.73
CA ASN A 28 6.60 4.02 9.88
C ASN A 28 5.45 3.59 8.97
N LEU A 29 4.34 4.33 9.00
CA LEU A 29 3.21 4.03 8.13
C LEU A 29 3.52 4.41 6.67
N LEU A 30 3.32 3.47 5.78
CA LEU A 30 3.47 3.59 4.35
C LEU A 30 2.14 3.38 3.65
N GLU A 31 1.93 4.12 2.57
CA GLU A 31 0.96 3.79 1.54
C GLU A 31 1.68 3.09 0.38
N ILE A 32 1.09 2.01 -0.11
CA ILE A 32 1.62 1.20 -1.21
C ILE A 32 0.51 1.02 -2.23
N GLY A 33 0.73 1.53 -3.43
CA GLY A 33 -0.17 1.32 -4.56
C GLY A 33 0.22 0.08 -5.34
N VAL A 34 -0.71 -0.85 -5.45
CA VAL A 34 -0.58 -2.11 -6.19
C VAL A 34 -1.54 -2.06 -7.37
N ALA A 35 -1.07 -2.48 -8.54
CA ALA A 35 -1.91 -2.66 -9.72
C ALA A 35 -1.72 -4.09 -10.26
N THR A 36 -2.74 -4.57 -10.97
CA THR A 36 -2.70 -5.87 -11.64
C THR A 36 -2.76 -5.66 -13.14
N GLY A 37 -1.73 -6.11 -13.86
CA GLY A 37 -1.66 -6.06 -15.31
C GLY A 37 -1.29 -7.43 -15.86
N GLU A 38 -2.03 -7.92 -16.85
CA GLU A 38 -1.81 -9.25 -17.45
C GLU A 38 -1.76 -10.41 -16.42
N GLY A 39 -2.52 -10.27 -15.32
CA GLY A 39 -2.54 -11.26 -14.23
C GLY A 39 -1.34 -11.19 -13.27
N VAL A 40 -0.47 -10.19 -13.42
CA VAL A 40 0.68 -9.95 -12.54
C VAL A 40 0.44 -8.73 -11.67
N GLU A 41 0.63 -8.89 -10.35
CA GLU A 41 0.62 -7.77 -9.41
C GLU A 41 1.98 -7.07 -9.39
N PHE A 42 1.96 -5.74 -9.43
CA PHE A 42 3.16 -4.93 -9.28
C PHE A 42 2.91 -3.69 -8.42
N ILE A 43 3.95 -3.27 -7.70
CA ILE A 43 3.93 -2.08 -6.86
C ILE A 43 4.21 -0.87 -7.75
N VAL A 44 3.24 0.02 -7.87
CA VAL A 44 3.33 1.27 -8.63
C VAL A 44 4.10 2.32 -7.83
N HIS A 45 3.82 2.42 -6.52
CA HIS A 45 4.52 3.33 -5.63
C HIS A 45 4.49 2.85 -4.18
N ALA A 46 5.45 3.32 -3.39
CA ALA A 46 5.48 3.15 -1.95
C ALA A 46 6.09 4.39 -1.29
N MET A 47 5.34 5.04 -0.41
CA MET A 47 5.74 6.31 0.21
C MET A 47 5.14 6.44 1.61
N PRO A 48 5.59 7.40 2.45
CA PRO A 48 4.94 7.69 3.72
C PRO A 48 3.43 7.90 3.54
N ALA A 49 2.64 7.27 4.41
CA ALA A 49 1.17 7.30 4.31
C ALA A 49 0.66 8.73 4.46
N ARG A 50 -0.10 9.20 3.46
CA ARG A 50 -0.70 10.54 3.51
C ARG A 50 -1.81 10.60 4.56
N PRO A 51 -2.04 11.76 5.22
CA PRO A 51 -3.04 11.89 6.27
C PRO A 51 -4.47 11.47 5.89
N ARG A 52 -4.83 11.55 4.60
CA ARG A 52 -6.15 11.10 4.09
C ARG A 52 -6.41 9.61 4.27
N PHE A 53 -5.36 8.80 4.37
CA PHE A 53 -5.47 7.34 4.56
C PHE A 53 -5.31 6.91 6.02
N LEU A 54 -4.98 7.86 6.91
CA LEU A 54 -4.77 7.64 8.34
C LEU A 54 -5.98 8.05 9.20
N ARG A 55 -7.06 8.51 8.57
CA ARG A 55 -8.29 8.93 9.23
C ARG A 55 -9.40 7.91 9.01
#